data_AF-A0A6J7EU79-F1
#
_entry.id   AF-A0A6J7EU79-F1
#
_cell.length_a   1.000
_cell.length_b   1.000
_cell.length_c   1.000
_cell.angle_alpha   90.00
_cell.angle_beta   90.00
_cell.angle_gamma   90.00
#
_symmetry.space_group_name_H-M   'P 1'
#
loop_
_entity.id
_entity.type
_entity.pdbx_description
1 polymer ?
#
loop_
_entity_poly.entity_id
_entity_poly.type
_entity_poly.pdbx_seq_one_letter_code
_entity_poly.pdbx_strand_id
1 'polypeptide(L)' 'MSADDAVLLGVPAGSPVLRCERITNDEHGRPVLYSEHVFPAHRTEFVVHLPHAEPSIAPSGLRLVE' A
#
# COMPACT_ATOMS: atom_id res chain seq x y z
N MET A 1 -1.09 7.35 9.41
CA MET A 1 -0.73 6.51 10.56
C MET A 1 -1.26 7.20 11.80
N SER A 2 -2.11 6.53 12.56
CA SER A 2 -2.57 7.00 13.87
C SER A 2 -1.41 6.93 14.90
N ALA A 3 -1.56 7.57 16.06
CA ALA A 3 -0.58 7.42 17.13
C ALA A 3 -0.54 5.98 17.69
N ASP A 4 -1.68 5.27 17.64
CA ASP A 4 -1.83 3.91 18.17
C ASP A 4 -1.15 2.87 17.27
N ASP A 5 -1.03 3.13 15.97
CA ASP A 5 -0.38 2.23 15.03
C ASP A 5 1.09 1.97 15.41
N ALA A 6 1.80 3.00 15.89
CA ALA A 6 3.20 2.86 16.29
C ALA A 6 3.36 1.88 17.47
N VAL A 7 2.41 1.90 18.41
CA VAL A 7 2.36 0.97 19.55
C VAL A 7 2.09 -0.45 19.07
N LEU A 8 1.06 -0.64 18.24
CA LEU A 8 0.69 -1.95 17.69
C LEU A 8 1.81 -2.57 16.84
N LEU A 9 2.56 -1.74 16.10
CA LEU A 9 3.67 -2.16 15.26
C LEU A 9 4.99 -2.33 16.03
N GLY A 10 5.06 -1.87 17.27
CA GLY A 10 6.28 -1.91 18.09
C GLY A 10 7.41 -1.07 17.47
N VAL A 11 7.09 0.14 17.00
CA VAL A 11 8.04 1.09 16.40
C VAL A 11 7.98 2.45 17.10
N PRO A 12 9.07 3.24 17.08
CA PRO A 12 9.01 4.63 17.55
C PRO A 12 7.93 5.43 16.82
N ALA A 13 7.25 6.33 17.53
CA ALA A 13 6.33 7.28 16.90
C ALA A 13 7.07 8.10 15.83
N GLY A 14 6.43 8.30 14.67
CA GLY A 14 7.04 8.96 13.51
C GLY A 14 7.92 8.06 12.64
N SER A 15 8.08 6.77 12.98
CA SER A 15 8.77 5.83 12.10
C SER A 15 8.08 5.73 10.73
N PRO A 16 8.84 5.63 9.62
CA PRO A 16 8.26 5.44 8.31
C PRO A 16 7.46 4.14 8.20
N VAL A 17 6.33 4.20 7.49
CA VAL A 17 5.43 3.08 7.23
C VAL A 17 4.93 3.11 5.78
N LEU A 18 4.52 1.95 5.28
CA LEU A 18 3.71 1.83 4.07
C LEU A 18 2.23 1.75 4.48
N ARG A 19 1.40 2.70 4.03
CA ARG A 19 -0.06 2.60 4.15
C ARG A 19 -0.64 2.10 2.83
N CYS A 20 -1.43 1.04 2.89
CA CYS A 20 -2.14 0.49 1.75
C CYS A 20 -3.64 0.55 1.99
N GLU A 21 -4.35 1.23 1.09
CA GLU A 21 -5.80 1.18 1.01
C GLU A 21 -6.21 0.23 -0.12
N ARG A 22 -7.14 -0.67 0.16
CA ARG A 22 -7.61 -1.66 -0.81
C ARG A 22 -9.12 -1.78 -0.76
N ILE A 23 -9.72 -1.69 -1.95
CA ILE A 23 -11.09 -2.08 -2.22
C ILE A 23 -11.04 -3.46 -2.90
N THR A 24 -11.67 -4.46 -2.28
CA THR A 24 -11.85 -5.78 -2.89
C THR A 24 -13.24 -5.84 -3.51
N ASN A 25 -13.30 -6.22 -4.78
CA ASN A 25 -14.54 -6.40 -5.52
C ASN A 25 -14.89 -7.87 -5.65
N ASP A 26 -16.18 -8.19 -5.72
CA ASP A 26 -16.66 -9.52 -6.12
C ASP A 26 -16.44 -9.78 -7.62
N GLU A 27 -16.85 -10.96 -8.09
CA GLU A 27 -16.75 -11.37 -9.50
C GLU A 27 -17.59 -10.51 -10.45
N HIS A 28 -18.54 -9.72 -9.94
CA HIS A 28 -19.36 -8.78 -10.69
C HIS A 28 -18.86 -7.33 -10.60
N GLY A 29 -17.67 -7.13 -10.00
CA GLY A 29 -17.06 -5.82 -9.85
C GLY A 29 -17.67 -4.96 -8.74
N ARG A 30 -18.54 -5.52 -7.88
CA ARG A 30 -19.15 -4.78 -6.77
C ARG A 30 -18.19 -4.76 -5.58
N PRO A 31 -18.00 -3.61 -4.91
CA PRO A 31 -17.14 -3.53 -3.74
C PRO A 31 -17.76 -4.34 -2.60
N VAL A 32 -16.99 -5.28 -2.05
CA VAL A 32 -17.40 -6.14 -0.92
C VAL A 32 -16.58 -5.89 0.34
N LEU A 33 -15.41 -5.28 0.22
CA LEU A 33 -14.55 -4.95 1.36
C LEU A 33 -13.72 -3.71 1.06
N TYR A 34 -13.69 -2.79 2.03
CA TYR A 34 -12.66 -1.77 2.13
C TYR A 34 -11.71 -2.15 3.27
N SER A 35 -10.41 -1.96 3.05
CA SER A 35 -9.39 -2.30 4.04
C SER A 35 -8.24 -1.29 4.00
N GLU A 36 -7.80 -0.87 5.19
CA GLU A 36 -6.58 -0.10 5.41
C GLU A 36 -5.56 -1.01 6.10
N HIS A 37 -4.33 -1.04 5.59
CA HIS A 37 -3.22 -1.78 6.17
C HIS A 37 -2.04 -0.84 6.38
N VAL A 38 -1.33 -1.01 7.49
CA VAL A 38 -0.13 -0.25 7.82
C VAL A 38 1.01 -1.24 8.09
N PHE A 39 2.11 -1.10 7.35
CA PHE A 39 3.28 -1.98 7.46
C PHE A 39 4.51 -1.18 7.90
N PRO A 40 5.31 -1.68 8.86
CA PRO A 40 6.51 -1.01 9.31
C PRO A 40 7.60 -1.10 8.22
N ALA A 41 8.07 0.05 7.71
CA ALA A 41 8.92 0.10 6.52
C ALA A 41 10.23 -0.71 6.67
N HIS A 42 10.80 -0.72 7.87
CA HIS A 42 12.06 -1.44 8.16
C HIS A 42 11.92 -2.98 8.22
N ARG A 43 10.70 -3.53 8.08
CA ARG A 43 10.45 -5.00 8.09
C ARG A 43 9.61 -5.48 6.91
N THR A 44 9.28 -4.61 5.97
CA THR A 44 8.37 -4.97 4.88
C THR A 44 8.90 -4.45 3.56
N GLU A 45 9.05 -5.37 2.61
CA GLU A 45 9.33 -5.05 1.22
C GLU A 45 8.05 -5.29 0.40
N PHE A 46 7.69 -4.32 -0.45
CA PHE A 46 6.53 -4.43 -1.33
C PHE A 46 7.01 -4.51 -2.78
N VAL A 47 6.93 -5.69 -3.37
CA VAL A 47 7.41 -5.97 -4.73
C VAL A 47 6.23 -6.19 -5.67
N VAL A 48 6.24 -5.52 -6.81
CA VAL A 48 5.25 -5.71 -7.88
C VAL A 48 5.98 -6.12 -9.16
N HIS A 49 5.60 -7.25 -9.73
CA HIS A 49 6.03 -7.65 -11.05
C HIS A 49 4.93 -7.27 -12.05
N LEU A 50 5.23 -6.32 -12.95
CA LEU A 50 4.31 -5.91 -13.99
C LEU A 50 4.65 -6.67 -15.28
N PRO A 51 3.80 -7.60 -15.73
CA PRO A 51 4.14 -8.50 -16.84
C PRO A 51 4.31 -7.79 -18.19
N HIS A 52 3.73 -6.59 -18.38
CA HIS A 52 3.96 -5.74 -19.55
C HIS A 52 3.82 -4.27 -19.16
N ALA A 53 4.93 -3.62 -18.82
CA ALA A 53 5.00 -2.17 -18.89
C ALA A 53 5.58 -1.82 -20.26
N GLU A 54 4.86 -1.01 -21.06
CA GLU A 54 5.50 -0.25 -22.14
C GLU A 54 6.74 0.43 -21.52
N PRO A 55 7.92 0.36 -22.17
CA PRO A 55 9.13 0.99 -21.63
C PRO A 55 8.86 2.47 -21.41
N SER A 56 8.73 2.84 -20.14
CA SER A 56 8.44 4.19 -19.70
C SER A 56 9.54 4.62 -18.75
N ILE A 57 9.98 5.86 -18.91
CA ILE A 57 10.91 6.51 -17.98
C ILE A 57 10.19 6.80 -16.65
N ALA A 58 8.85 6.74 -16.63
CA ALA A 58 8.06 6.82 -15.40
C ALA A 58 8.01 5.45 -14.71
N PRO A 59 8.16 5.39 -13.38
CA PRO A 59 8.07 4.15 -12.63
C PRO A 59 6.75 3.44 -12.94
N SER A 60 6.85 2.23 -13.50
CA SER A 60 5.71 1.42 -13.87
C SER A 60 4.86 1.13 -12.62
N GLY A 61 3.56 1.43 -12.67
CA GLY A 61 2.64 1.22 -11.55
C GLY A 61 2.46 2.39 -10.58
N LEU A 62 3.12 3.53 -10.78
CA LEU A 62 2.88 4.77 -10.04
C LEU A 62 2.21 5.81 -10.94
N ARG A 63 0.94 6.14 -10.66
CA ARG A 63 0.24 7.26 -11.28
C ARG A 63 0.18 8.41 -10.26
N LEU A 64 0.71 9.58 -10.64
CA LEU A 64 0.41 10.83 -9.94
C LEU A 64 -1.08 11.13 -10.10
N VAL A 65 -1.76 11.31 -8.97
CA VAL A 65 -3.16 11.75 -8.91
C VAL A 65 -3.12 13.20 -8.44
N GLU A 66 -3.78 14.10 -9.18
CA GLU A 66 -3.96 15.51 -8.80
C GLU A 66 -4.91 15.65 -7.61
#